data_AF-A0A7S4R457-F1
#
_entry.id   AF-A0A7S4R457-F1
#
_cell.length_a   1.000
_cell.length_b   1.000
_cell.length_c   1.000
_cell.angle_alpha   90.00
_cell.angle_beta   90.00
_cell.angle_gamma   90.00
#
_symmetry.space_group_name_H-M   'P 1'
#
loop_
_entity.id
_entity.type
_entity.pdbx_description
1 polymer ?
#
loop_
_entity_poly.entity_id
_entity_poly.type
_entity_poly.pdbx_seq_one_letter_code
_entity_poly.pdbx_strand_id
1 'polypeptide(L)'
;ALELRPQEVQDLCRESGFVLVMDFVFKILCIHERQLAGMPVVLEGPTGVGKTFMLRFYARLLNHRLLKKDSDLEDAPRLVWRFKSWLRSAVLPRLANGE
;
A
#
# COMPACT_ATOMS: atom_id res chain seq x y z
N ALA A 1 -5.76 13.52 0.77
CA ALA A 1 -6.10 12.81 2.02
C ALA A 1 -6.47 11.36 1.70
N LEU A 2 -6.29 10.43 2.64
CA LEU A 2 -6.85 9.07 2.53
C LEU A 2 -8.38 9.15 2.45
N GLU A 3 -8.92 9.10 1.24
CA GLU A 3 -10.37 9.05 0.98
C GLU A 3 -10.89 7.62 1.12
N LEU A 4 -10.84 7.09 2.34
CA LEU A 4 -11.41 5.78 2.67
C LEU A 4 -12.68 5.96 3.50
N ARG A 5 -13.70 5.19 3.18
CA ARG A 5 -14.91 5.11 4.01
C ARG A 5 -14.60 4.32 5.27
N PRO A 6 -15.23 4.61 6.43
CA PRO A 6 -15.01 3.86 7.66
C PRO A 6 -15.18 2.34 7.49
N GLN A 7 -16.14 1.93 6.66
CA GLN A 7 -16.38 0.52 6.33
C GLN A 7 -15.18 -0.14 5.64
N GLU A 8 -14.53 0.55 4.70
CA GLU A 8 -13.37 0.03 3.97
C GLU A 8 -12.17 -0.17 4.89
N VAL A 9 -12.01 0.71 5.89
CA VAL A 9 -10.98 0.57 6.92
C VAL A 9 -11.27 -0.65 7.81
N GLN A 10 -12.52 -0.84 8.22
CA GLN A 10 -12.92 -2.01 9.01
C GLN A 10 -12.71 -3.33 8.25
N ASP A 11 -13.07 -3.37 6.96
CA ASP A 11 -12.88 -4.54 6.12
C ASP A 11 -11.38 -4.88 6.00
N LEU A 12 -10.54 -3.89 5.74
CA LEU A 12 -9.08 -4.07 5.69
C LEU A 12 -8.51 -4.56 7.03
N CYS A 13 -8.98 -4.04 8.17
CA CYS A 13 -8.57 -4.53 9.48
C CYS A 13 -8.89 -6.02 9.66
N ARG A 14 -10.09 -6.45 9.24
CA ARG A 14 -10.50 -7.87 9.31
C ARG A 14 -9.65 -8.74 8.38
N GLU A 15 -9.49 -8.35 7.12
CA GLU A 15 -8.74 -9.09 6.09
C GLU A 15 -7.26 -9.25 6.44
N SER A 16 -6.65 -8.21 7.04
CA SER A 16 -5.23 -8.22 7.42
C SER A 16 -4.96 -8.77 8.82
N GLY A 17 -6.00 -9.07 9.61
CA GLY A 17 -5.87 -9.38 11.03
C GLY A 17 -5.25 -8.23 11.84
N PHE A 18 -5.33 -6.99 11.35
CA PHE A 18 -4.73 -5.83 11.98
C PHE A 18 -5.70 -5.18 12.98
N VAL A 19 -5.31 -5.15 14.25
CA VAL A 19 -6.07 -4.44 15.30
C VAL A 19 -5.63 -2.98 15.32
N LEU A 20 -6.49 -2.10 14.81
CA LEU A 20 -6.22 -0.67 14.73
C LEU A 20 -6.51 0.02 16.08
N VAL A 21 -5.48 0.16 16.91
CA VAL A 21 -5.54 0.99 18.13
C VAL A 21 -5.13 2.44 17.84
N MET A 22 -5.57 3.38 18.68
CA MET A 22 -5.34 4.82 18.48
C MET A 22 -3.86 5.18 18.26
N ASP A 23 -2.94 4.53 18.98
CA ASP A 23 -1.50 4.75 18.81
C ASP A 23 -1.02 4.41 17.38
N PHE A 24 -1.52 3.33 16.78
CA PHE A 24 -1.23 3.00 15.37
C PHE A 24 -1.84 4.02 14.41
N VAL A 25 -3.05 4.50 14.68
CA VAL A 25 -3.70 5.52 13.85
C VAL A 25 -2.84 6.78 13.77
N PHE A 26 -2.38 7.28 14.92
CA PHE A 26 -1.53 8.47 14.96
C PHE A 26 -0.20 8.25 14.22
N LYS A 27 0.43 7.09 14.40
CA LYS A 27 1.68 6.76 13.70
C LYS A 27 1.49 6.71 12.18
N ILE A 28 0.41 6.07 11.71
CA ILE A 28 0.06 6.01 10.29
C ILE A 28 -0.20 7.42 9.74
N LEU A 29 -0.93 8.27 10.47
CA LEU A 29 -1.19 9.65 10.07
C LEU A 29 0.13 10.44 9.93
N CYS A 30 1.03 10.33 10.93
CA CYS A 30 2.36 10.95 10.88
C CYS A 30 3.23 10.47 9.72
N ILE A 31 3.14 9.18 9.36
CA ILE A 31 3.82 8.62 8.19
C ILE A 31 3.19 9.17 6.91
N HIS A 32 1.86 9.25 6.85
CA HIS A 32 1.13 9.75 5.68
C HIS A 32 1.47 11.20 5.37
N GLU A 33 1.42 12.09 6.36
CA GLU A 33 1.75 13.51 6.17
C GLU A 33 3.19 13.71 5.69
N ARG A 34 4.15 12.97 6.28
CA ARG A 34 5.55 13.03 5.82
C ARG A 34 5.72 12.47 4.41
N GLN A 35 5.00 11.40 4.06
CA GLN A 35 5.00 10.85 2.71
C GLN A 35 4.44 11.84 1.68
N LEU A 36 3.35 12.54 2.01
CA LEU A 36 2.78 13.60 1.16
C LEU A 36 3.76 14.77 1.00
N ALA A 37 4.51 15.10 2.05
CA ALA A 37 5.56 16.12 2.01
C ALA A 37 6.85 15.68 1.28
N GLY A 38 6.92 14.43 0.79
CA GLY A 38 8.13 13.89 0.14
C GLY A 38 9.32 13.71 1.11
N MET A 39 9.05 13.66 2.42
CA MET A 39 10.07 13.56 3.45
C MET A 39 10.36 12.10 3.78
N PRO A 40 11.64 11.68 3.82
CA PRO A 40 12.01 10.34 4.26
C PRO A 40 11.67 10.15 5.74
N VAL A 41 11.21 8.95 6.10
CA VAL A 41 10.82 8.59 7.47
C VAL A 41 11.58 7.34 7.92
N VAL A 42 12.18 7.41 9.10
CA VAL A 42 12.77 6.26 9.79
C VAL A 42 11.85 5.85 10.95
N LEU A 43 11.52 4.56 11.05
CA LEU A 43 10.74 4.00 12.16
C LEU A 43 11.65 3.21 13.09
N GLU A 44 11.83 3.71 14.31
CA GLU A 44 12.73 3.13 15.32
C GLU A 44 11.97 2.38 16.41
N GLY A 45 12.65 1.43 17.06
CA GLY A 45 12.13 0.62 18.18
C GLY A 45 12.60 -0.84 18.10
N PRO A 46 12.32 -1.68 19.10
CA PRO A 46 12.72 -3.09 19.12
C PRO A 46 12.15 -3.89 17.94
N THR A 47 12.78 -5.01 17.56
CA THR A 47 12.20 -5.95 16.59
C THR A 47 10.92 -6.58 17.16
N GLY A 48 10.01 -7.04 16.29
CA GLY A 48 8.75 -7.67 16.72
C GLY A 48 7.63 -6.71 17.16
N VAL A 49 7.89 -5.41 17.34
CA VAL A 49 6.88 -4.41 17.80
C VAL A 49 5.89 -3.95 16.72
N GLY A 50 5.83 -4.65 15.58
CA GLY A 50 4.82 -4.38 14.54
C GLY A 50 5.14 -3.26 13.55
N LYS A 51 6.38 -2.72 13.49
CA LYS A 51 6.77 -1.68 12.51
C LYS A 51 6.50 -2.10 11.06
N THR A 52 7.01 -3.26 10.65
CA THR A 52 6.82 -3.80 9.30
C THR A 52 5.36 -4.10 9.02
N PHE A 53 4.64 -4.63 10.01
CA PHE A 53 3.22 -4.96 9.89
C PHE A 53 2.36 -3.70 9.70
N MET A 54 2.64 -2.63 10.46
CA MET A 54 1.99 -1.32 10.31
C MET A 54 2.23 -0.72 8.93
N LEU A 55 3.46 -0.79 8.40
CA LEU A 55 3.77 -0.30 7.05
C LEU A 55 3.05 -1.10 5.96
N ARG A 56 2.94 -2.43 6.11
CA ARG A 56 2.15 -3.27 5.18
C ARG A 56 0.66 -2.89 5.22
N PHE A 57 0.10 -2.70 6.42
CA PHE A 57 -1.28 -2.25 6.57
C PHE A 57 -1.50 -0.87 5.94
N TYR A 58 -0.60 0.08 6.16
CA TYR A 58 -0.64 1.40 5.53
C TYR A 58 -0.55 1.31 3.99
N ALA A 59 0.30 0.45 3.44
CA ALA A 59 0.36 0.21 2.01
C ALA A 59 -0.96 -0.34 1.46
N ARG A 60 -1.64 -1.23 2.19
CA ARG A 60 -2.98 -1.73 1.82
C ARG A 60 -4.03 -0.64 1.87
N LEU A 61 -4.01 0.25 2.89
CA LEU A 61 -4.88 1.43 2.95
C LEU A 61 -4.71 2.32 1.70
N LEU A 62 -3.47 2.65 1.32
CA LEU A 62 -3.17 3.51 0.17
C LEU A 62 -3.59 2.91 -1.18
N ASN A 63 -3.71 1.58 -1.26
CA ASN A 63 -3.94 0.86 -2.50
C ASN A 63 -5.26 0.06 -2.50
N HIS A 64 -6.11 0.22 -1.48
CA HIS A 64 -7.35 -0.55 -1.31
C HIS A 64 -8.20 -0.63 -2.58
N ARG A 65 -8.40 0.50 -3.27
CA ARG A 65 -9.18 0.57 -4.52
C ARG A 65 -8.52 -0.14 -5.71
N LEU A 66 -7.19 -0.22 -5.73
CA LEU A 66 -6.43 -0.96 -6.75
C LEU A 66 -6.47 -2.46 -6.47
N LEU A 67 -6.27 -2.84 -5.20
CA LEU A 67 -6.30 -4.23 -4.75
C LEU A 67 -7.67 -4.89 -4.96
N LYS A 68 -8.78 -4.16 -4.76
CA LYS A 68 -10.13 -4.67 -5.06
C LYS A 68 -10.38 -4.94 -6.55
N LYS A 69 -9.66 -4.29 -7.47
CA LYS A 69 -9.87 -4.43 -8.91
C LYS A 69 -9.05 -5.57 -9.52
N ASP A 70 -7.98 -5.99 -8.86
CA ASP A 70 -7.01 -6.94 -9.41
C ASP A 70 -6.60 -7.89 -8.29
N SER A 71 -7.28 -9.05 -8.21
CA SER A 71 -7.10 -10.05 -7.14
C SER A 71 -5.69 -10.64 -7.09
N ASP A 72 -4.92 -10.52 -8.16
CA ASP A 72 -3.55 -11.05 -8.26
C ASP A 72 -2.48 -10.12 -7.65
N LEU A 73 -2.88 -8.98 -7.07
CA LEU A 73 -1.97 -7.91 -6.65
C LEU A 73 -1.78 -7.78 -5.14
N GLU A 74 -2.10 -8.83 -4.35
CA GLU A 74 -2.27 -8.78 -2.89
C GLU A 74 -1.18 -8.03 -2.10
N ASP A 75 0.04 -7.88 -2.61
CA ASP A 75 1.10 -7.11 -1.95
C ASP A 75 1.97 -6.26 -2.90
N ALA A 76 1.56 -6.01 -4.15
CA ALA A 76 2.39 -5.31 -5.12
C ALA A 76 2.34 -3.77 -4.92
N PRO A 77 3.47 -3.10 -4.59
CA PRO A 77 3.53 -1.63 -4.52
C PRO A 77 3.09 -1.00 -5.84
N ARG A 78 2.64 0.27 -5.81
CA ARG A 78 2.29 1.04 -7.01
C ARG A 78 3.33 0.95 -8.13
N LEU A 79 4.61 0.80 -7.78
CA LEU A 79 5.71 0.58 -8.71
C LEU A 79 5.55 -0.72 -9.52
N VAL A 80 5.20 -1.83 -8.90
CA VAL A 80 5.01 -3.12 -9.56
C VAL A 80 3.81 -3.08 -10.51
N TRP A 81 2.70 -2.46 -10.09
CA TRP A 81 1.57 -2.24 -11.00
C TRP A 81 1.95 -1.35 -12.18
N ARG A 82 2.62 -0.22 -11.91
CA ARG A 82 3.05 0.73 -12.95
C ARG A 82 4.03 0.07 -13.93
N PHE A 83 4.93 -0.75 -13.41
CA PHE A 83 5.87 -1.52 -14.20
C PHE A 83 5.18 -2.61 -15.02
N LYS A 84 4.26 -3.38 -14.43
CA LYS A 84 3.46 -4.41 -15.12
C LYS A 84 2.60 -3.79 -16.23
N SER A 85 1.97 -2.65 -15.96
CA SER A 85 1.15 -1.91 -16.93
C SER A 85 2.02 -1.37 -18.07
N TRP A 86 3.17 -0.77 -17.74
CA TRP A 86 4.15 -0.32 -18.74
C TRP A 86 4.69 -1.48 -19.59
N LEU A 87 5.05 -2.61 -18.96
CA LEU A 87 5.48 -3.81 -19.68
C LEU A 87 4.41 -4.26 -20.68
N ARG A 88 3.14 -4.34 -20.23
CA ARG A 88 2.02 -4.76 -21.07
C ARG A 88 1.73 -3.81 -22.23
N SER A 89 1.87 -2.50 -22.03
CA SER A 89 1.49 -1.50 -23.05
C SER A 89 2.64 -1.09 -23.96
N ALA A 90 3.87 -1.08 -23.46
CA ALA A 90 5.03 -0.55 -24.18
C ALA A 90 5.99 -1.63 -24.69
N VAL A 91 6.12 -2.75 -23.97
CA VAL A 91 7.15 -3.77 -24.27
C VAL A 91 6.56 -4.99 -24.95
N LEU A 92 5.49 -5.58 -24.39
CA LEU A 92 4.88 -6.80 -24.95
C LEU A 92 4.39 -6.65 -26.41
N PRO A 93 3.79 -5.52 -26.83
CA PRO A 93 3.39 -5.36 -28.23
C PRO A 93 4.58 -5.33 -29.20
N ARG A 94 5.73 -4.81 -28.76
CA ARG A 94 6.95 -4.77 -29.58
C ARG A 94 7.56 -6.15 -29.76
N LEU A 95 7.65 -6.90 -28.65
CA LEU A 95 8.12 -8.29 -28.66
C LEU A 95 7.21 -9.21 -29.49
N ALA A 96 5.90 -8.99 -29.47
CA ALA A 96 4.95 -9.76 -30.27
C ALA A 96 5.06 -9.46 -31.77
N ASN A 97 5.50 -8.25 -32.14
CA ASN A 97 5.65 -7.81 -33.52
C ASN A 97 7.08 -8.02 -34.07
N GLY A 98 8.02 -8.50 -33.25
CA GLY A 98 9.38 -8.85 -33.68
C GLY A 98 10.33 -7.65 -33.88
N GLU A 99 10.06 -6.52 -33.23
CA GLU A 99 10.94 -5.33 -33.19
C GLU A 99 11.79 -5.26 -31.90
#